data_AF-A0A3P3VYD3-F1
#
_entry.id   AF-A0A3P3VYD3-F1
#
_cell.length_a   1.000
_cell.length_b   1.000
_cell.length_c   1.000
_cell.angle_alpha   90.00
_cell.angle_beta   90.00
_cell.angle_gamma   90.00
#
_symmetry.space_group_name_H-M   'P 1'
#
loop_
_entity.id
_entity.type
_entity.pdbx_description
1 polymer ?
#
loop_
_entity_poly.entity_id
_entity_poly.type
_entity_poly.pdbx_seq_one_letter_code
_entity_poly.pdbx_strand_id
1 'polypeptide(L)'
;MKNIKTQLFSLLFVSIAFVSCSDSDSSDLDTQKPTISIQSPTDHQEVEPGSELNIQALFQDETALASYKVEIHAAGDGHEHRTIALDNKVPFTYENVFQIESNPKSYQVDYSISIPENAKEDHYHVGIFCIDAAGNQSQQFVEIFIGHEHNH
;
A
#
# COMPACT_ATOMS: atom_id res chain seq x y z
N MET A 1 -57.66 -6.63 -49.98
CA MET A 1 -56.22 -6.93 -50.07
C MET A 1 -55.50 -6.19 -48.95
N LYS A 2 -54.95 -6.97 -48.00
CA LYS A 2 -53.95 -6.68 -46.96
C LYS A 2 -53.99 -5.31 -46.23
N ASN A 3 -54.57 -5.34 -45.03
CA ASN A 3 -54.56 -4.29 -44.02
C ASN A 3 -53.14 -4.05 -43.49
N ILE A 4 -52.65 -2.82 -43.54
CA ILE A 4 -51.35 -2.41 -42.99
C ILE A 4 -51.54 -2.16 -41.49
N LYS A 5 -50.99 -3.06 -40.66
CA LYS A 5 -50.91 -2.88 -39.21
C LYS A 5 -49.71 -1.99 -38.90
N THR A 6 -49.94 -0.71 -38.61
CA THR A 6 -48.94 0.18 -38.02
C THR A 6 -48.71 -0.24 -36.57
N GLN A 7 -47.67 -1.03 -36.30
CA GLN A 7 -47.21 -1.26 -34.94
C GLN A 7 -46.40 -0.04 -34.50
N LEU A 8 -47.03 0.84 -33.71
CA LEU A 8 -46.32 1.82 -32.90
C LEU A 8 -45.44 1.05 -31.90
N PHE A 9 -44.14 1.00 -32.16
CA PHE A 9 -43.17 0.56 -31.18
C PHE A 9 -42.97 1.72 -30.20
N SER A 10 -43.80 1.77 -29.15
CA SER A 10 -43.66 2.71 -28.05
C SER A 10 -42.37 2.38 -27.30
N LEU A 11 -41.30 3.10 -27.63
CA LEU A 11 -40.02 3.02 -26.95
C LEU A 11 -40.19 3.64 -25.56
N LEU A 12 -40.46 2.80 -24.57
CA LEU A 12 -40.50 3.19 -23.17
C LEU A 12 -39.06 3.51 -22.74
N PHE A 13 -38.66 4.77 -22.84
CA PHE A 13 -37.44 5.29 -22.23
C PHE A 13 -37.63 5.26 -20.71
N VAL A 14 -37.18 4.18 -20.07
CA VAL A 14 -36.97 4.16 -18.63
C VAL A 14 -35.75 5.02 -18.37
N SER A 15 -35.99 6.29 -18.03
CA SER A 15 -34.99 7.17 -17.47
C SER A 15 -34.56 6.60 -16.12
N ILE A 16 -33.39 5.98 -16.09
CA ILE A 16 -32.69 5.73 -14.83
C ILE A 16 -32.27 7.10 -14.33
N ALA A 17 -33.07 7.66 -13.41
CA ALA A 17 -32.61 8.75 -12.59
C ALA A 17 -31.43 8.21 -11.78
N PHE A 18 -30.22 8.65 -12.10
CA PHE A 18 -29.14 8.61 -11.12
C PHE A 18 -29.60 9.49 -9.97
N VAL A 19 -30.12 8.86 -8.92
CA VAL A 19 -30.24 9.50 -7.61
C VAL A 19 -28.81 9.74 -7.17
N SER A 20 -28.26 10.89 -7.55
CA SER A 20 -27.12 11.46 -6.84
C SER A 20 -27.62 11.66 -5.41
N CYS A 21 -27.01 10.91 -4.49
CA CYS A 21 -27.29 11.05 -3.06
C CYS A 21 -26.86 12.44 -2.64
N SER A 22 -27.81 13.37 -2.62
CA SER A 22 -27.70 14.63 -1.94
C SER A 22 -27.98 14.38 -0.46
N ASP A 23 -26.94 14.05 0.31
CA ASP A 23 -26.99 14.34 1.74
C ASP A 23 -26.30 15.68 1.94
N SER A 24 -27.14 16.70 1.99
CA SER A 24 -26.82 18.00 2.54
C SER A 24 -26.85 17.89 4.06
N ASP A 25 -25.69 17.76 4.68
CA ASP A 25 -25.43 18.34 5.99
C ASP A 25 -23.95 18.71 6.04
N SER A 26 -23.69 20.01 6.11
CA SER A 26 -22.36 20.59 6.25
C SER A 26 -21.83 20.31 7.67
N SER A 27 -21.41 19.08 7.93
CA SER A 27 -20.29 18.80 8.81
C SER A 27 -19.05 18.79 7.93
N ASP A 28 -18.03 19.58 8.27
CA ASP A 28 -16.77 19.65 7.53
C ASP A 28 -16.30 18.24 7.16
N LEU A 29 -16.40 17.89 5.87
CA LEU A 29 -15.94 16.60 5.38
C LEU A 29 -14.43 16.58 5.53
N ASP A 30 -13.94 15.58 6.23
CA ASP A 30 -12.51 15.35 6.35
C ASP A 30 -11.96 14.97 4.97
N THR A 31 -11.04 15.81 4.48
CA THR A 31 -10.37 15.67 3.19
C THR A 31 -8.85 15.72 3.33
N GLN A 32 -8.35 15.83 4.56
CA GLN A 32 -6.93 15.93 4.82
C GLN A 32 -6.37 14.51 4.95
N LYS A 33 -5.23 14.29 4.32
CA LYS A 33 -4.56 12.99 4.35
C LYS A 33 -3.76 12.85 5.65
N PRO A 34 -3.64 11.63 6.19
CA PRO A 34 -2.73 11.36 7.30
C PRO A 34 -1.28 11.61 6.88
N THR A 35 -0.40 11.89 7.83
CA THR A 35 1.04 11.97 7.61
C THR A 35 1.73 10.68 8.05
N ILE A 36 2.84 10.36 7.37
CA ILE A 36 3.69 9.20 7.68
C ILE A 36 5.10 9.74 7.92
N SER A 37 5.73 9.36 9.03
CA SER A 37 7.14 9.63 9.32
C SER A 37 7.87 8.33 9.59
N ILE A 38 8.67 7.87 8.63
CA ILE A 38 9.46 6.64 8.73
C ILE A 38 10.75 6.94 9.49
N GLN A 39 11.01 6.17 10.53
CA GLN A 39 12.23 6.21 11.35
C GLN A 39 13.16 5.04 11.00
N SER A 40 12.58 3.87 10.68
CA SER A 40 13.29 2.70 10.19
C SER A 40 12.37 1.91 9.24
N PRO A 41 12.88 1.38 8.11
CA PRO A 41 14.27 1.47 7.67
C PRO A 41 14.65 2.85 7.14
N THR A 42 15.95 3.15 7.15
CA THR A 42 16.48 4.33 6.46
C THR A 42 16.67 4.03 4.99
N ASP A 43 16.65 5.07 4.17
CA ASP A 43 16.95 4.94 2.74
C ASP A 43 18.35 4.36 2.52
N HIS A 44 18.46 3.39 1.61
CA HIS A 44 19.62 2.56 1.32
C HIS A 44 20.17 1.74 2.51
N GLN A 45 19.34 1.42 3.51
CA GLN A 45 19.76 0.55 4.61
C GLN A 45 20.10 -0.85 4.09
N GLU A 46 21.23 -1.41 4.52
CA GLU A 46 21.61 -2.79 4.25
C GLU A 46 21.00 -3.76 5.26
N VAL A 47 20.50 -4.89 4.77
CA VAL A 47 19.82 -5.93 5.55
C VAL A 47 20.32 -7.30 5.11
N GLU A 48 20.78 -8.12 6.04
CA GLU A 48 21.29 -9.45 5.70
C GLU A 48 20.13 -10.45 5.46
N PRO A 49 20.22 -11.34 4.47
CA PRO A 49 19.32 -12.50 4.38
C PRO A 49 19.34 -13.32 5.67
N GLY A 50 18.18 -13.78 6.14
CA GLY A 50 18.05 -14.50 7.42
C GLY A 50 17.97 -13.62 8.67
N SER A 51 18.06 -12.29 8.52
CA SER A 51 17.95 -11.34 9.62
C SER A 51 16.54 -10.75 9.76
N GLU A 52 16.40 -9.77 10.65
CA GLU A 52 15.14 -9.07 10.93
C GLU A 52 15.23 -7.61 10.45
N LEU A 53 14.23 -7.17 9.68
CA LEU A 53 14.05 -5.78 9.28
C LEU A 53 13.12 -5.07 10.26
N ASN A 54 13.61 -4.04 10.94
CA ASN A 54 12.78 -3.23 11.84
C ASN A 54 11.95 -2.20 11.06
N ILE A 55 10.66 -2.13 11.37
CA ILE A 55 9.73 -1.13 10.86
C ILE A 55 9.35 -0.21 12.00
N GLN A 56 9.79 1.04 11.92
CA GLN A 56 9.45 2.09 12.86
C GLN A 56 8.88 3.29 12.12
N ALA A 57 7.62 3.62 12.40
CA ALA A 57 6.93 4.73 11.76
C ALA A 57 5.96 5.42 12.71
N LEU A 58 5.74 6.71 12.50
CA LEU A 58 4.71 7.50 13.17
C LEU A 58 3.66 7.91 12.15
N PHE A 59 2.40 7.59 12.42
CA PHE A 59 1.25 8.07 11.67
C PHE A 59 0.53 9.15 12.46
N GLN A 60 0.09 10.20 11.79
CA GLN A 60 -0.70 11.27 12.40
C GLN A 60 -1.82 11.73 11.48
N ASP A 61 -2.93 12.14 12.07
CA ASP A 61 -4.10 12.66 11.37
C ASP A 61 -4.81 13.67 12.28
N GLU A 62 -5.52 14.66 11.72
CA GLU A 62 -6.21 15.64 12.55
C GLU A 62 -7.52 15.11 13.15
N THR A 63 -8.08 14.03 12.59
CA THR A 63 -9.38 13.47 13.01
C THR A 63 -9.21 12.09 13.63
N ALA A 64 -8.80 11.09 12.85
CA ALA A 64 -8.86 9.68 13.23
C ALA A 64 -8.14 8.77 12.22
N LEU A 65 -7.16 7.98 12.66
CA LEU A 65 -6.53 6.94 11.84
C LEU A 65 -7.39 5.67 11.79
N ALA A 66 -7.31 4.88 10.72
CA ALA A 66 -8.06 3.62 10.60
C ALA A 66 -7.20 2.39 10.38
N SER A 67 -6.25 2.43 9.44
CA SER A 67 -5.41 1.28 9.12
C SER A 67 -4.09 1.69 8.48
N TYR A 68 -3.16 0.75 8.43
CA TYR A 68 -1.93 0.91 7.68
C TYR A 68 -1.53 -0.39 6.98
N LYS A 69 -0.75 -0.26 5.92
CA LYS A 69 -0.19 -1.38 5.16
C LYS A 69 1.32 -1.25 5.08
N VAL A 70 2.02 -2.36 5.22
CA VAL A 70 3.45 -2.45 4.91
C VAL A 70 3.62 -3.48 3.80
N GLU A 71 4.33 -3.10 2.75
CA GLU A 71 4.70 -3.99 1.66
C GLU A 71 6.21 -3.92 1.38
N ILE A 72 6.79 -5.03 0.94
CA ILE A 72 8.17 -5.13 0.49
C ILE A 72 8.17 -5.86 -0.84
N HIS A 73 8.82 -5.31 -1.85
CA HIS A 73 9.00 -5.96 -3.14
C HIS A 73 10.33 -5.54 -3.79
N ALA A 74 10.87 -6.38 -4.67
CA ALA A 74 12.08 -6.05 -5.41
C ALA A 74 11.87 -4.78 -6.25
N ALA A 75 12.84 -3.87 -6.25
CA ALA A 75 12.75 -2.57 -6.94
C ALA A 75 12.59 -2.73 -8.46
N GLY A 76 13.05 -3.85 -9.03
CA GLY A 76 12.88 -4.17 -10.45
C GLY A 76 13.62 -3.21 -11.38
N ASP A 77 14.63 -2.50 -10.86
CA ASP A 77 15.44 -1.49 -11.57
C ASP A 77 16.46 -2.09 -12.55
N GLY A 78 16.55 -3.43 -12.61
CA GLY A 78 17.39 -4.14 -13.56
C GLY A 78 18.85 -4.28 -13.11
N HIS A 79 19.16 -4.06 -11.83
CA HIS A 79 20.47 -4.40 -11.26
C HIS A 79 20.62 -5.93 -11.09
N GLU A 80 20.93 -6.60 -12.20
CA GLU A 80 21.32 -8.01 -12.18
C GLU A 80 22.72 -8.15 -11.58
N HIS A 81 22.82 -8.42 -10.28
CA HIS A 81 24.03 -9.02 -9.72
C HIS A 81 24.16 -10.43 -10.31
N ARG A 82 25.28 -10.70 -11.00
CA ARG A 82 25.62 -12.04 -11.51
C ARG A 82 25.95 -12.97 -10.35
N THR A 83 24.93 -13.39 -9.60
CA THR A 83 25.06 -14.53 -8.70
C THR A 83 25.17 -15.76 -9.58
N ILE A 84 26.26 -16.52 -9.45
CA ILE A 84 26.43 -17.80 -10.14
C ILE A 84 25.20 -18.65 -9.81
N ALA A 85 24.53 -19.18 -10.85
CA ALA A 85 23.24 -19.87 -10.81
C ALA A 85 23.24 -21.22 -10.07
N LEU A 86 23.79 -21.25 -8.85
CA LEU A 86 23.86 -22.39 -7.96
C LEU A 86 22.94 -22.24 -6.74
N ASP A 87 22.48 -21.02 -6.42
CA ASP A 87 21.64 -20.79 -5.25
C ASP A 87 20.15 -20.68 -5.61
N ASN A 88 19.31 -21.41 -4.88
CA ASN A 88 17.84 -21.32 -4.93
C ASN A 88 17.32 -20.00 -4.30
N LYS A 89 17.99 -18.86 -4.56
CA LYS A 89 17.59 -17.56 -4.03
C LYS A 89 16.37 -17.03 -4.78
N VAL A 90 15.39 -16.49 -4.05
CA VAL A 90 14.10 -16.04 -4.59
C VAL A 90 13.85 -14.59 -4.19
N PRO A 91 13.33 -13.73 -5.09
CA PRO A 91 12.93 -12.37 -4.71
C PRO A 91 11.99 -12.38 -3.50
N PHE A 92 12.34 -11.63 -2.47
CA PHE A 92 11.51 -11.51 -1.28
C PHE A 92 10.31 -10.58 -1.54
N THR A 93 9.14 -11.00 -1.04
CA THR A 93 7.94 -10.16 -1.04
C THR A 93 7.24 -10.26 0.29
N TYR A 94 6.76 -9.13 0.80
CA TYR A 94 5.96 -9.05 2.02
C TYR A 94 4.77 -8.13 1.77
N GLU A 95 3.61 -8.47 2.29
CA GLU A 95 2.47 -7.55 2.36
C GLU A 95 1.64 -7.89 3.60
N ASN A 96 1.34 -6.88 4.41
CA ASN A 96 0.42 -7.04 5.52
C ASN A 96 -0.34 -5.75 5.80
N VAL A 97 -1.61 -5.90 6.19
CA VAL A 97 -2.53 -4.81 6.52
C VAL A 97 -2.92 -4.93 7.98
N PHE A 98 -2.81 -3.83 8.70
CA PHE A 98 -3.07 -3.75 10.14
C PHE A 98 -4.19 -2.75 10.41
N GLN A 99 -5.12 -3.14 11.27
CA GLN A 99 -6.16 -2.24 11.77
C GLN A 99 -5.63 -1.42 12.95
N ILE A 100 -6.00 -0.14 13.00
CA ILE A 100 -5.71 0.74 14.12
C ILE A 100 -6.98 0.87 14.97
N GLU A 101 -7.03 0.09 16.04
CA GLU A 101 -8.16 0.09 16.97
C GLU A 101 -8.30 1.45 17.69
N SER A 102 -9.54 1.79 18.06
CA SER A 102 -9.90 3.05 18.75
C SER A 102 -9.68 4.35 17.97
N ASN A 103 -9.28 4.25 16.69
CA ASN A 103 -9.14 5.38 15.76
C ASN A 103 -8.43 6.62 16.33
N PRO A 104 -7.19 6.48 16.86
CA PRO A 104 -6.45 7.60 17.43
C PRO A 104 -5.98 8.57 16.36
N LYS A 105 -5.65 9.81 16.77
CA LYS A 105 -5.01 10.83 15.91
C LYS A 105 -3.52 10.61 15.67
N SER A 106 -2.89 9.74 16.46
CA SER A 106 -1.46 9.45 16.38
C SER A 106 -1.24 7.98 16.71
N TYR A 107 -0.43 7.29 15.92
CA TYR A 107 -0.13 5.88 16.09
C TYR A 107 1.33 5.58 15.78
N GLN A 108 2.02 4.90 16.68
CA GLN A 108 3.41 4.49 16.51
C GLN A 108 3.48 3.00 16.18
N VAL A 109 4.21 2.70 15.13
CA VAL A 109 4.53 1.34 14.69
C VAL A 109 5.96 1.02 15.12
N ASP A 110 6.16 -0.14 15.73
CA ASP A 110 7.47 -0.70 16.07
C ASP A 110 7.37 -2.23 16.08
N TYR A 111 7.80 -2.87 14.99
CA TYR A 111 7.88 -4.33 14.88
C TYR A 111 8.93 -4.75 13.85
N SER A 112 9.27 -6.04 13.85
CA SER A 112 10.27 -6.61 12.94
C SER A 112 9.64 -7.56 11.92
N ILE A 113 10.21 -7.60 10.72
CA ILE A 113 9.86 -8.51 9.63
C ILE A 113 11.05 -9.44 9.37
N SER A 114 10.85 -10.74 9.51
CA SER A 114 11.87 -11.75 9.22
C SER A 114 12.16 -11.80 7.71
N ILE A 115 13.43 -11.59 7.35
CA ILE A 115 13.92 -11.74 5.98
C ILE A 115 14.37 -13.19 5.77
N PRO A 116 13.85 -13.92 4.76
CA PRO A 116 14.26 -15.30 4.51
C PRO A 116 15.76 -15.42 4.20
N GLU A 117 16.40 -16.52 4.65
CA GLU A 117 17.81 -16.81 4.34
C GLU A 117 18.07 -16.94 2.83
N ASN A 118 17.06 -17.37 2.07
CA ASN A 118 17.13 -17.50 0.61
C ASN A 118 16.60 -16.26 -0.13
N ALA A 119 16.41 -15.12 0.54
CA ALA A 119 16.08 -13.87 -0.13
C ALA A 119 17.16 -13.54 -1.17
N LYS A 120 16.73 -13.27 -2.41
CA LYS A 120 17.61 -12.83 -3.49
C LYS A 120 18.27 -11.52 -3.09
N GLU A 121 19.57 -11.44 -3.32
CA GLU A 121 20.31 -10.21 -3.05
C GLU A 121 19.98 -9.17 -4.12
N ASP A 122 19.41 -8.04 -3.70
CA ASP A 122 18.87 -7.02 -4.60
C ASP A 122 18.46 -5.75 -3.84
N HIS A 123 18.07 -4.72 -4.59
CA HIS A 123 17.35 -3.56 -4.08
C HIS A 123 15.86 -3.88 -3.89
N TYR A 124 15.30 -3.46 -2.75
CA TYR A 124 13.90 -3.66 -2.40
C TYR A 124 13.25 -2.35 -1.97
N HIS A 125 12.01 -2.13 -2.39
CA HIS A 125 11.17 -1.03 -1.91
C HIS A 125 10.36 -1.49 -0.71
N VAL A 126 10.43 -0.70 0.36
CA VAL A 126 9.56 -0.84 1.53
C VAL A 126 8.50 0.26 1.44
N GLY A 127 7.28 -0.13 1.09
CA GLY A 127 6.12 0.76 1.00
C GLY A 127 5.34 0.77 2.30
N ILE A 128 5.10 1.94 2.86
CA ILE A 128 4.23 2.15 4.03
C ILE A 128 3.07 3.05 3.64
N PHE A 129 1.86 2.55 3.86
CA PHE A 129 0.61 3.23 3.53
C PHE A 129 -0.19 3.45 4.81
N CYS A 130 -0.87 4.58 4.90
CA CYS A 130 -1.75 4.89 6.03
C CYS A 130 -3.08 5.43 5.50
N ILE A 131 -4.17 4.93 6.07
CA ILE A 131 -5.56 5.30 5.74
C ILE A 131 -6.23 5.81 7.02
N ASP A 132 -6.88 6.96 6.93
CA ASP A 132 -7.69 7.53 8.01
C ASP A 132 -9.13 6.96 8.03
N ALA A 133 -9.93 7.36 9.02
CA ALA A 133 -11.32 6.92 9.16
C ALA A 133 -12.28 7.49 8.10
N ALA A 134 -11.90 8.58 7.42
CA ALA A 134 -12.64 9.17 6.31
C ALA A 134 -12.29 8.54 4.95
N GLY A 135 -11.23 7.73 4.90
CA GLY A 135 -10.73 7.04 3.71
C GLY A 135 -9.66 7.82 2.94
N ASN A 136 -9.11 8.92 3.47
CA ASN A 136 -7.96 9.55 2.82
C ASN A 136 -6.69 8.74 3.10
N GLN A 137 -5.78 8.74 2.13
CA GLN A 137 -4.61 7.88 2.12
C GLN A 137 -3.32 8.65 1.83
N SER A 138 -2.28 8.31 2.59
CA SER A 138 -0.89 8.65 2.32
C SER A 138 -0.03 7.40 2.14
N GLN A 139 1.09 7.56 1.45
CA GLN A 139 2.07 6.51 1.24
C GLN A 139 3.48 7.09 1.22
N GLN A 140 4.45 6.34 1.72
CA GLN A 140 5.88 6.62 1.61
C GLN A 140 6.64 5.35 1.27
N PHE A 141 7.78 5.53 0.59
CA PHE A 141 8.66 4.45 0.18
C PHE A 141 10.08 4.77 0.63
N VAL A 142 10.79 3.74 1.06
CA VAL A 142 12.24 3.76 1.26
C VAL A 142 12.83 2.58 0.51
N GLU A 143 14.01 2.76 -0.05
CA GLU A 143 14.74 1.66 -0.67
C GLU A 143 15.72 1.06 0.35
N ILE A 144 15.83 -0.26 0.36
CA ILE A 144 16.81 -1.01 1.14
C ILE A 144 17.57 -1.96 0.22
N PHE A 145 18.76 -2.36 0.64
CA PHE A 145 19.51 -3.41 -0.02
C PHE A 145 19.47 -4.67 0.85
N ILE A 146 18.97 -5.78 0.31
CA ILE A 146 19.05 -7.08 1.00
C ILE A 146 20.24 -7.82 0.43
N GLY A 147 21.24 -8.16 1.24
CA GLY A 147 22.44 -8.86 0.78
C GLY A 147 23.52 -9.00 1.84
N HIS A 148 24.60 -9.71 1.50
CA HIS A 148 25.78 -9.78 2.35
C HIS A 148 26.82 -8.76 1.86
N GLU A 149 27.45 -8.00 2.77
CA GLU A 149 28.66 -7.26 2.44
C GLU A 149 29.75 -8.26 2.02
N HIS A 150 30.07 -8.32 0.72
CA HIS A 150 31.27 -8.97 0.25
C HIS A 150 32.47 -8.06 0.52
N ASN A 151 32.97 -8.08 1.75
CA ASN A 151 34.33 -7.59 2.02
C ASN A 151 35.32 -8.45 1.23
N HIS A 152 35.85 -7.89 0.14
CA HIS A 152 36.94 -8.45 -0.66
C HIS A 152 38.30 -8.23 0.02
#